data_AF-A0A819IJ51-F1
#
_entry.id   AF-A0A819IJ51-F1
#
_cell.length_a   1.000
_cell.length_b   1.000
_cell.length_c   1.000
_cell.angle_alpha   90.00
_cell.angle_beta   90.00
_cell.angle_gamma   90.00
#
_symmetry.space_group_name_H-M   'P 1'
#
loop_
_entity.id
_entity.type
_entity.pdbx_description
1 polymer ?
#
loop_
_entity_poly.entity_id
_entity_poly.type
_entity_poly.pdbx_seq_one_letter_code
_entity_poly.pdbx_strand_id
1 'polypeptide(L)'
;LNLANQSVLEGLNACLDHRGEIYIPELNRTFYIHDKDTHIPLRIFACQNPYGQVSGRKGLPKSFLNRFTIIYFSLLEKIDLKIICQQLYSNISEDIIDKMLNF
;
A
#
# COMPACT_ATOMS: atom_id res chain seq x y z
N LEU A 1 0.65 -5.40 2.04
CA LEU A 1 -0.41 -6.27 2.62
C LEU A 1 -0.22 -7.75 2.33
N ASN A 2 -0.09 -8.17 1.07
CA ASN A 2 -0.13 -9.57 0.66
C ASN A 2 1.12 -10.43 0.96
N LEU A 3 1.96 -9.98 1.91
CA LEU A 3 3.04 -10.75 2.50
C LEU A 3 2.74 -11.13 3.96
N ALA A 4 1.70 -10.55 4.56
CA ALA A 4 1.26 -10.92 5.90
C ALA A 4 0.65 -12.33 5.88
N ASN A 5 0.75 -13.02 7.03
CA ASN A 5 0.07 -14.29 7.22
C ASN A 5 -1.46 -14.08 7.23
N GLN A 6 -2.21 -15.17 7.05
CA GLN A 6 -3.66 -15.11 6.97
C GLN A 6 -4.30 -14.61 8.29
N SER A 7 -3.76 -14.99 9.44
CA SER A 7 -4.29 -14.57 10.75
C SER A 7 -4.17 -13.06 10.97
N VAL A 8 -3.08 -12.42 10.53
CA VAL A 8 -2.93 -10.96 10.58
C VAL A 8 -3.95 -10.28 9.65
N LEU A 9 -4.15 -10.80 8.44
CA LEU A 9 -5.16 -10.26 7.53
C LEU A 9 -6.59 -10.42 8.08
N GLU A 10 -6.87 -11.54 8.73
CA GLU A 10 -8.16 -11.79 9.37
C GLU A 10 -8.39 -10.87 10.56
N GLY A 11 -7.38 -10.68 11.41
CA GLY A 11 -7.42 -9.73 12.52
C GLY A 11 -7.67 -8.28 12.07
N LEU A 12 -7.15 -7.90 10.90
CA LEU A 12 -7.36 -6.56 10.34
C LEU A 12 -8.78 -6.33 9.79
N ASN A 13 -9.57 -7.37 9.52
CA ASN A 13 -10.92 -7.17 8.97
C ASN A 13 -11.82 -6.35 9.89
N ALA A 14 -11.74 -6.58 11.21
CA ALA A 14 -12.56 -5.86 12.20
C ALA A 14 -12.22 -4.36 12.27
N CYS A 15 -11.02 -3.98 11.84
CA CYS A 15 -10.57 -2.59 11.76
C CYS A 15 -11.13 -1.89 10.52
N LEU A 16 -11.39 -2.67 9.47
CA LEU A 16 -11.75 -2.13 8.15
C LEU A 16 -13.25 -2.22 7.87
N ASP A 17 -14.02 -2.78 8.80
CA ASP A 17 -15.48 -2.77 8.77
C ASP A 17 -16.07 -1.90 9.89
N HIS A 18 -17.40 -1.89 9.98
CA HIS A 18 -18.16 -1.07 10.92
C HIS A 18 -17.77 -1.22 12.40
N ARG A 19 -17.07 -2.29 12.79
CA ARG A 19 -16.66 -2.51 14.18
C ARG A 19 -15.55 -1.56 14.62
N GLY A 20 -14.62 -1.22 13.71
CA GLY A 20 -13.54 -0.30 14.01
C GLY A 20 -12.68 -0.73 15.19
N GLU A 21 -12.35 -2.02 15.27
CA GLU A 21 -11.62 -2.60 16.40
C GLU A 21 -10.54 -3.60 15.97
N ILE A 22 -9.56 -3.81 16.86
CA ILE A 22 -8.50 -4.81 16.76
C ILE A 22 -8.53 -5.63 18.04
N TYR A 23 -8.72 -6.94 17.93
CA TYR A 23 -8.49 -7.85 19.04
C TYR A 23 -7.08 -8.42 18.98
N ILE A 24 -6.34 -8.35 20.09
CA ILE A 24 -5.00 -8.92 20.23
C ILE A 24 -5.07 -10.11 21.20
N PRO A 25 -5.02 -11.36 20.69
CA PRO A 25 -5.16 -12.57 21.51
C PRO A 25 -4.12 -12.68 22.62
N GLU A 26 -2.86 -12.31 22.34
CA GLU A 26 -1.73 -12.39 23.27
C GLU A 26 -1.91 -11.47 24.49
N LEU A 27 -2.71 -10.41 24.34
CA LEU A 27 -3.04 -9.47 25.41
C LEU A 27 -4.44 -9.72 25.99
N ASN A 28 -5.24 -10.58 25.36
CA ASN A 28 -6.66 -10.76 25.65
C ASN A 28 -7.42 -9.42 25.71
N ARG A 29 -7.16 -8.53 24.75
CA ARG A 29 -7.66 -7.15 24.75
C ARG A 29 -8.11 -6.69 23.36
N THR A 30 -9.16 -5.88 23.35
CA THR A 30 -9.65 -5.17 22.17
C THR A 30 -9.26 -3.70 22.23
N PHE A 31 -8.81 -3.17 21.09
CA PHE A 31 -8.44 -1.78 20.88
C PHE A 31 -9.34 -1.18 19.81
N TYR A 32 -9.88 0.01 20.05
CA TYR A 32 -10.71 0.71 19.08
C TYR A 32 -9.84 1.68 18.28
N ILE A 33 -9.98 1.67 16.95
CA ILE A 33 -9.19 2.52 16.05
C ILE A 33 -9.82 3.90 15.82
N HIS A 34 -11.10 4.05 16.19
CA HIS A 34 -11.79 5.33 16.19
C HIS A 34 -11.86 5.86 17.61
N ASP A 35 -11.22 7.00 17.84
CA ASP A 35 -11.43 7.79 19.04
C ASP A 35 -12.77 8.53 18.93
N LYS A 36 -13.64 8.38 19.94
CA LYS A 36 -14.94 9.05 19.97
C LYS A 36 -14.81 10.56 20.15
N ASP A 37 -13.69 11.01 20.71
CA ASP A 37 -13.45 12.41 21.05
C ASP A 37 -12.72 13.16 19.92
N THR A 38 -12.19 12.44 18.93
CA THR A 38 -11.50 13.02 17.78
C THR A 38 -12.40 13.00 16.54
N HIS A 39 -12.87 14.17 16.09
CA HIS A 39 -13.75 14.33 14.91
C HIS A 39 -13.08 14.03 13.55
N ILE A 40 -11.84 13.53 13.52
CA ILE A 40 -11.11 13.21 12.30
C ILE A 40 -11.21 11.70 12.03
N PRO A 41 -11.81 11.26 10.90
CA PRO A 41 -11.89 9.85 10.59
C PRO A 41 -10.51 9.29 10.27
N LEU A 42 -10.17 8.14 10.87
CA LEU A 42 -8.99 7.36 10.51
C LEU A 42 -9.10 6.91 9.05
N ARG A 43 -8.03 7.13 8.28
CA ARG A 43 -7.90 6.62 6.90
C ARG A 43 -6.70 5.71 6.82
N ILE A 44 -6.91 4.51 6.28
CA ILE A 44 -5.86 3.51 6.11
C ILE A 44 -5.51 3.42 4.63
N PHE A 45 -4.25 3.70 4.32
CA PHE A 45 -3.68 3.46 3.00
C PHE A 45 -2.88 2.17 3.03
N ALA A 46 -3.05 1.34 2.00
CA ALA A 46 -2.39 0.06 1.96
C ALA A 46 -1.99 -0.32 0.54
N CYS A 47 -0.81 -0.93 0.41
CA CYS A 47 -0.29 -1.39 -0.88
C CYS A 47 -0.36 -2.92 -0.99
N GLN A 48 -0.69 -3.39 -2.19
CA GLN A 48 -0.56 -4.79 -2.58
C GLN A 48 0.63 -4.91 -3.52
N ASN A 49 1.62 -5.72 -3.12
CA ASN A 49 2.74 -6.02 -4.00
C ASN A 49 2.22 -6.85 -5.18
N PRO A 50 2.83 -6.73 -6.38
CA PRO A 50 2.50 -7.58 -7.52
C PRO A 50 2.52 -9.06 -7.12
N TYR A 51 1.44 -9.78 -7.43
CA TYR A 51 1.22 -11.19 -7.08
C TYR A 51 1.16 -12.02 -8.36
N GLY A 52 1.51 -13.30 -8.29
CA GLY A 52 1.59 -14.20 -9.45
C GLY A 52 2.95 -14.25 -10.16
N GLN A 53 3.90 -13.38 -9.81
CA GLN A 53 5.25 -13.33 -10.41
C GLN A 53 6.36 -13.85 -9.47
N VAL A 54 6.12 -13.85 -8.15
CA VAL A 54 7.12 -14.19 -7.13
C VAL A 54 6.49 -15.08 -6.06
N SER A 55 7.19 -16.16 -5.68
CA SER A 55 6.76 -17.08 -4.62
C SER A 55 6.50 -16.35 -3.30
N GLY A 56 5.44 -16.77 -2.59
CA GLY A 56 5.03 -16.17 -1.30
C GLY A 56 4.10 -14.96 -1.39
N ARG A 57 3.91 -14.35 -2.58
CA ARG A 57 2.95 -13.25 -2.79
C ARG A 57 1.61 -13.79 -3.28
N LYS A 58 0.71 -14.11 -2.37
CA LYS A 58 -0.65 -14.55 -2.70
C LYS A 58 -1.52 -13.34 -3.08
N GLY A 59 -2.57 -13.57 -3.87
CA GLY A 59 -3.63 -12.56 -4.02
C GLY A 59 -4.37 -12.38 -2.69
N LEU A 60 -4.78 -11.16 -2.37
CA LEU A 60 -5.65 -10.94 -1.21
C LEU A 60 -7.05 -11.52 -1.49
N PRO A 61 -7.73 -12.11 -0.49
CA PRO A 61 -9.11 -12.57 -0.65
C PRO A 61 -10.02 -11.43 -1.13
N LYS A 62 -10.95 -11.73 -2.04
CA LYS A 62 -11.92 -10.73 -2.57
C LYS A 62 -12.70 -10.04 -1.45
N SER A 63 -13.07 -10.78 -0.41
CA SER A 63 -13.75 -10.25 0.78
C SER A 63 -12.94 -9.19 1.53
N PHE A 64 -11.61 -9.34 1.56
CA PHE A 64 -10.69 -8.37 2.18
C PHE A 64 -10.52 -7.14 1.28
N LEU A 65 -10.33 -7.36 -0.02
CA LEU A 65 -10.21 -6.28 -1.01
C LEU A 65 -11.44 -5.37 -1.06
N ASN A 66 -12.64 -5.94 -0.88
CA ASN A 66 -13.89 -5.19 -0.83
C ASN A 66 -13.98 -4.19 0.35
N ARG A 67 -13.03 -4.22 1.30
CA ARG A 67 -12.92 -3.21 2.38
C ARG A 67 -12.15 -1.96 1.96
N PHE A 68 -11.51 -1.99 0.80
CA PHE A 68 -10.73 -0.89 0.25
C PHE A 68 -11.36 -0.34 -1.03
N THR A 69 -11.15 0.95 -1.27
CA THR A 69 -11.20 1.49 -2.62
C THR A 69 -9.87 1.14 -3.30
N ILE A 70 -9.94 0.40 -4.40
CA ILE A 70 -8.74 -0.06 -5.12
C ILE A 70 -8.38 0.96 -6.19
N ILE A 71 -7.13 1.44 -6.14
CA ILE A 71 -6.55 2.31 -7.16
C ILE A 71 -5.42 1.55 -7.84
N TYR A 72 -5.45 1.53 -9.17
CA TYR A 72 -4.41 0.94 -9.99
C TYR A 72 -3.48 2.05 -10.50
N PHE A 73 -2.17 1.86 -10.30
CA PHE A 73 -1.16 2.76 -10.80
C PHE A 73 -0.51 2.17 -12.05
N SER A 74 -0.40 2.98 -13.09
CA SER A 74 0.42 2.67 -14.25
C SER A 74 1.90 2.78 -13.89
N LEU A 75 2.74 2.01 -14.59
CA LEU A 75 4.19 2.20 -14.50
C LEU A 75 4.56 3.58 -15.05
N LEU A 76 5.62 4.17 -14.50
CA LEU A 76 6.18 5.41 -15.02
C LEU A 76 6.71 5.17 -16.43
N GLU A 77 6.39 6.09 -17.33
CA GLU A 77 6.95 6.10 -18.66
C GLU A 77 8.33 6.77 -18.66
N LYS A 78 9.07 6.56 -19.74
CA LYS A 78 10.41 7.13 -19.91
C LYS A 78 10.42 8.66 -19.79
N ILE A 79 9.36 9.32 -20.27
CA ILE A 79 9.22 10.77 -20.15
C ILE A 79 9.06 11.22 -18.70
N ASP A 80 8.32 10.46 -17.88
CA ASP A 80 8.15 10.74 -16.45
C ASP A 80 9.49 10.60 -15.72
N LEU A 81 10.22 9.52 -16.02
CA LEU A 81 11.54 9.27 -15.46
C LEU A 81 12.53 10.38 -15.85
N LYS A 82 12.49 10.84 -17.10
CA LYS A 82 13.31 11.97 -17.57
C LYS A 82 13.03 13.25 -16.79
N ILE A 83 11.76 13.60 -16.62
CA ILE A 83 11.34 14.79 -15.86
C ILE A 83 11.82 14.68 -14.40
N ILE A 84 11.62 13.52 -13.76
CA ILE A 84 12.05 13.28 -12.38
C ILE A 84 13.59 13.42 -12.27
N CYS A 85 14.34 12.82 -13.18
CA CYS A 85 15.81 12.91 -13.18
C CYS A 85 16.31 14.35 -13.39
N GLN A 86 15.70 15.10 -14.31
CA GLN A 86 16.05 16.51 -14.54
C GLN A 86 15.77 17.39 -13.31
N GLN A 87 14.67 17.13 -12.60
CA GLN A 87 14.34 17.86 -11.37
C GLN A 87 15.26 17.52 -10.20
N LEU A 88 15.62 16.25 -10.03
CA LEU A 88 16.49 15.81 -8.94
C LEU A 88 17.97 16.10 -9.19
N TYR A 89 18.40 16.14 -10.45
CA TYR A 89 19.80 16.26 -10.84
C TYR A 89 20.03 17.38 -11.86
N SER A 90 19.76 18.62 -11.46
CA SER A 90 19.93 19.83 -12.29
C SER A 90 21.34 20.03 -12.85
N ASN A 91 22.35 19.39 -12.26
CA ASN A 91 23.77 19.55 -12.62
C ASN A 91 24.24 18.49 -13.63
N ILE A 92 23.40 17.50 -13.95
CA ILE A 92 23.69 16.47 -14.94
C ILE A 92 23.11 16.94 -16.28
N SER A 93 23.88 16.83 -17.36
CA SER A 93 23.40 17.22 -18.68
C SER A 93 22.27 16.29 -19.15
N GLU A 94 21.34 16.86 -19.91
CA GLU A 94 20.20 16.13 -20.45
C GLU A 94 20.63 14.94 -21.34
N ASP A 95 21.72 15.08 -22.10
CA ASP A 95 22.30 14.00 -22.91
C ASP A 95 22.72 12.78 -22.06
N ILE A 96 23.27 13.01 -20.86
CA ILE A 96 23.65 11.91 -19.95
C ILE A 96 22.39 11.23 -19.40
N ILE A 97 21.38 12.00 -19.00
CA ILE A 97 20.10 11.46 -18.52
C ILE A 97 19.43 10.62 -19.61
N ASP A 98 19.38 11.12 -20.84
CA ASP A 98 18.81 10.39 -21.97
C ASP A 98 19.56 9.08 -22.24
N LYS A 99 20.89 9.09 -22.17
CA LYS A 99 21.70 7.86 -22.27
C LYS A 99 21.38 6.86 -21.16
N MET A 100 21.24 7.31 -19.91
CA MET A 100 20.89 6.43 -18.78
C MET A 100 19.52 5.79 -18.93
N LEU A 101 18.53 6.51 -19.49
CA LEU A 101 17.18 5.99 -19.68
C LEU A 101 17.03 5.11 -20.93
N ASN A 102 18.03 5.09 -21.82
CA ASN A 102 18.07 4.25 -23.03
C ASN A 102 18.83 2.93 -22.85
N PHE A 103 19.56 2.76 -21.74
CA PHE A 103 20.24 1.52 -21.40
C PHE A 103 19.28 0.50 -20.79
#